data_AF-A0A2W6BTA3-F1
#
_entry.id   AF-A0A2W6BTA3-F1
#
_cell.length_a   1.000
_cell.length_b   1.000
_cell.length_c   1.000
_cell.angle_alpha   90.00
_cell.angle_beta   90.00
_cell.angle_gamma   90.00
#
_symmetry.space_group_name_H-M   'P 1'
#
loop_
_entity.id
_entity.type
_entity.pdbx_description
1 polymer ?
#
loop_
_entity_poly.entity_id
_entity_poly.type
_entity_poly.pdbx_seq_one_letter_code
_entity_poly.pdbx_strand_id
1 'polypeptide(L)'
;MHETTADLAALQDLLDRSYAAAGPHLLRIITPQRRLSADQVADRLTGMRLLALATVTADGRPIVGPVDGIFFRGAFHFGSTPDSVRFRHIKNRPESEIGTVSN
;
A
#
# COMPACT_ATOMS: atom_id res chain seq x y z
N MET A 1 1.24 -16.65 5.74
CA MET A 1 0.66 -16.28 4.44
C MET A 1 -0.82 -16.67 4.43
N HIS A 2 -1.71 -15.74 4.07
CA HIS A 2 -3.17 -15.93 4.06
C HIS A 2 -3.78 -15.81 2.66
N GLU A 3 -2.97 -15.44 1.68
CA GLU A 3 -3.32 -15.22 0.29
C GLU A 3 -3.60 -16.55 -0.42
N THR A 4 -4.64 -16.56 -1.25
CA THR A 4 -4.87 -17.67 -2.19
C THR A 4 -4.00 -17.51 -3.43
N THR A 5 -3.87 -18.58 -4.23
CA THR A 5 -3.17 -18.52 -5.53
C THR A 5 -3.74 -17.43 -6.44
N ALA A 6 -5.05 -17.21 -6.43
CA ALA A 6 -5.70 -16.17 -7.22
C ALA A 6 -5.33 -14.76 -6.71
N ASP A 7 -5.27 -14.57 -5.39
CA ASP A 7 -4.87 -13.29 -4.80
C ASP A 7 -3.39 -12.97 -5.14
N LEU A 8 -2.50 -13.97 -5.10
CA LEU A 8 -1.09 -13.83 -5.45
C LEU A 8 -0.88 -13.51 -6.94
N ALA A 9 -1.63 -14.16 -7.83
CA ALA A 9 -1.58 -13.86 -9.26
C ALA A 9 -2.04 -12.41 -9.54
N ALA A 10 -3.14 -11.98 -8.92
CA ALA A 10 -3.63 -10.60 -9.07
C ALA A 10 -2.64 -9.56 -8.51
N LEU A 11 -1.99 -9.86 -7.39
CA LEU A 11 -0.95 -9.02 -6.81
C LEU A 11 0.28 -8.95 -7.71
N GLN A 12 0.71 -10.08 -8.28
CA GLN A 12 1.84 -10.13 -9.20
C GLN A 12 1.57 -9.26 -10.43
N ASP A 13 0.39 -9.40 -11.04
CA ASP A 13 -0.03 -8.58 -12.17
C ASP A 13 -0.07 -7.08 -11.82
N LEU A 14 -0.51 -6.72 -10.62
CA LEU A 14 -0.48 -5.33 -10.14
C LEU A 14 0.96 -4.80 -10.04
N LEU A 15 1.87 -5.58 -9.44
CA LEU A 15 3.28 -5.23 -9.33
C LEU A 15 3.93 -5.09 -10.71
N ASP A 16 3.59 -5.97 -11.66
CA ASP A 16 4.09 -5.94 -13.04
C ASP A 16 3.63 -4.68 -13.77
N ARG A 17 2.34 -4.34 -13.70
CA ARG A 17 1.81 -3.11 -14.30
C ARG A 17 2.41 -1.85 -13.69
N SER A 18 2.55 -1.80 -12.36
CA SER A 18 3.18 -0.68 -11.66
C SER A 18 4.63 -0.48 -12.09
N TYR A 19 5.39 -1.59 -12.18
CA TYR A 19 6.77 -1.56 -12.64
C TYR A 19 6.91 -1.09 -14.09
N ALA A 20 6.05 -1.58 -14.99
CA ALA A 20 6.05 -1.21 -16.40
C ALA A 20 5.73 0.29 -16.62
N ALA A 21 4.92 0.89 -15.73
CA ALA A 21 4.59 2.31 -15.77
C ALA A 21 5.62 3.21 -15.06
N ALA A 22 6.63 2.65 -14.38
CA ALA A 22 7.57 3.42 -13.59
C ALA A 22 8.53 4.24 -14.46
N GLY A 23 8.78 5.50 -14.06
CA GLY A 23 9.71 6.38 -14.77
C GLY A 23 11.18 5.97 -14.62
N PRO A 24 12.09 6.52 -15.46
CA PRO A 24 13.50 6.11 -15.49
C PRO A 24 14.22 6.17 -14.14
N HIS A 25 13.89 7.17 -13.32
CA HIS A 25 14.48 7.31 -11.99
C HIS A 25 14.11 6.15 -11.06
N LEU A 26 12.83 5.76 -11.01
CA LEU A 26 12.36 4.65 -10.20
C LEU A 26 12.94 3.32 -10.66
N LEU A 27 13.02 3.10 -11.97
CA LEU A 27 13.61 1.89 -12.56
C LEU A 27 15.10 1.74 -12.23
N ARG A 28 15.82 2.85 -11.99
CA ARG A 28 17.21 2.83 -11.53
C ARG A 28 17.34 2.41 -10.06
N ILE A 29 16.32 2.64 -9.24
CA ILE A 29 16.29 2.27 -7.82
C ILE A 29 15.78 0.82 -7.67
N ILE A 30 14.67 0.52 -8.31
CA ILE A 30 14.00 -0.79 -8.31
C ILE A 30 14.50 -1.55 -9.54
N THR A 31 15.74 -2.02 -9.53
CA THR A 31 16.27 -2.86 -10.62
C THR A 31 15.52 -4.20 -10.67
N PRO A 32 15.53 -4.93 -11.80
CA PRO A 32 14.87 -6.24 -11.88
C PRO A 32 15.27 -7.21 -10.77
N GLN A 33 16.53 -7.17 -10.33
CA GLN A 33 17.06 -8.01 -9.24
C GLN A 33 16.63 -7.57 -7.84
N ARG A 34 16.15 -6.33 -7.68
CA ARG A 34 15.68 -5.75 -6.40
C ARG A 34 14.16 -5.79 -6.27
N ARG A 35 13.46 -6.28 -7.29
CA ARG A 35 12.01 -6.39 -7.30
C ARG A 35 11.56 -7.61 -6.51
N LEU A 36 10.53 -7.44 -5.70
CA LEU A 36 9.90 -8.52 -4.95
C LEU A 36 8.80 -9.18 -5.79
N SER A 37 8.67 -10.51 -5.69
CA SER A 37 7.49 -11.24 -6.16
C SER A 37 6.29 -11.00 -5.24
N ALA A 38 5.09 -11.32 -5.73
CA ALA A 38 3.88 -11.30 -4.90
C ALA A 38 4.03 -12.15 -3.63
N ASP A 39 4.63 -13.33 -3.71
CA ASP A 39 4.89 -14.19 -2.54
C ASP A 39 5.79 -13.50 -1.52
N GLN A 40 6.89 -12.90 -1.98
CA GLN A 40 7.84 -12.20 -1.10
C GLN A 40 7.21 -10.98 -0.43
N VAL A 41 6.33 -10.27 -1.14
CA VAL A 41 5.55 -9.16 -0.58
C VAL A 41 4.58 -9.67 0.50
N ALA A 42 3.79 -10.70 0.19
CA ALA A 42 2.82 -11.27 1.13
C ALA A 42 3.49 -11.84 2.40
N ASP A 43 4.62 -12.53 2.24
CA ASP A 43 5.41 -13.04 3.35
C ASP A 43 5.97 -11.90 4.21
N ARG A 44 6.59 -10.89 3.58
CA ARG A 44 7.19 -9.76 4.30
C ARG A 44 6.16 -8.91 5.03
N LEU A 45 4.91 -8.87 4.55
CA LEU A 45 3.83 -8.08 5.13
C LEU A 45 2.91 -8.85 6.09
N THR A 46 3.14 -10.15 6.30
CA THR A 46 2.32 -10.97 7.22
C THR A 46 2.30 -10.38 8.64
N GLY A 47 1.12 -10.32 9.26
CA GLY A 47 0.92 -9.80 10.61
C GLY A 47 0.54 -8.30 10.65
N MET A 48 0.53 -7.74 11.86
CA MET A 48 0.23 -6.31 12.07
C MET A 48 1.36 -5.44 11.51
N ARG A 49 0.99 -4.38 10.80
CA ARG A 49 1.88 -3.37 10.23
C ARG A 49 1.45 -1.99 10.67
N LEU A 50 2.40 -1.21 11.17
CA LEU A 50 2.25 0.22 11.27
C LEU A 50 2.35 0.83 9.87
N LEU A 51 1.32 1.58 9.49
CA LEU A 51 1.20 2.21 8.19
C LEU A 51 1.24 3.73 8.35
N ALA A 52 1.98 4.40 7.47
CA ALA A 52 1.87 5.83 7.25
C ALA A 52 0.80 6.06 6.18
N LEU A 53 -0.36 6.57 6.59
CA LEU A 53 -1.49 6.85 5.71
C LEU A 53 -1.51 8.32 5.33
N ALA A 54 -1.35 8.60 4.04
CA ALA A 54 -1.47 9.95 3.48
C ALA A 54 -2.88 10.17 2.92
N THR A 55 -3.49 11.28 3.31
CA THR A 55 -4.77 11.77 2.79
C THR A 55 -4.61 13.22 2.35
N VAL A 56 -5.52 13.71 1.50
CA VAL A 56 -5.51 15.10 1.04
C VAL A 56 -6.68 15.89 1.60
N THR A 57 -6.39 17.12 2.04
CA THR A 57 -7.42 18.09 2.42
C THR A 57 -8.19 18.58 1.19
N ALA A 58 -9.25 19.37 1.43
CA ALA A 58 -10.06 19.91 0.34
C ALA A 58 -9.31 20.85 -0.62
N ASP A 59 -8.29 21.53 -0.11
CA ASP A 59 -7.38 22.41 -0.87
C ASP A 59 -6.11 21.69 -1.36
N GLY A 60 -6.06 20.36 -1.30
CA GLY A 60 -4.98 19.55 -1.89
C GLY A 60 -3.72 19.44 -1.04
N ARG A 61 -3.74 19.88 0.23
CA ARG A 61 -2.59 19.71 1.12
C ARG A 61 -2.52 18.27 1.65
N PRO A 62 -1.33 17.63 1.64
CA PRO A 62 -1.17 16.29 2.19
C PRO A 62 -1.18 16.32 3.72
N ILE A 63 -1.84 15.33 4.32
CA ILE A 63 -1.82 15.04 5.76
C ILE A 63 -1.49 13.56 5.93
N VAL A 64 -0.42 13.29 6.67
CA VAL A 64 0.05 11.93 6.97
C VAL A 64 -0.16 11.63 8.46
N GLY A 65 -0.67 10.44 8.77
CA GLY A 65 -0.77 9.96 10.15
C GLY A 65 -0.67 8.45 10.25
N PRO A 66 -0.28 7.92 11.43
CA PRO A 66 -0.15 6.49 11.64
C PRO A 66 -1.52 5.80 11.73
N VAL A 67 -1.60 4.60 11.19
CA VAL A 67 -2.68 3.62 11.43
C VAL A 67 -2.09 2.23 11.55
N ASP A 68 -2.71 1.38 12.38
CA ASP A 68 -2.40 -0.05 12.39
C ASP A 68 -3.23 -0.75 11.31
N GLY A 69 -2.61 -1.68 10.59
CA GLY A 69 -3.28 -2.46 9.55
C GLY A 69 -2.69 -3.84 9.37
N ILE A 70 -3.33 -4.62 8.52
CA ILE A 70 -2.86 -5.94 8.08
C ILE A 70 -2.84 -5.98 6.55
N PHE A 71 -1.93 -6.77 5.99
CA PHE A 71 -2.00 -7.17 4.60
C PHE A 71 -2.76 -8.49 4.51
N PHE A 72 -3.85 -8.52 3.76
CA PHE A 72 -4.69 -9.69 3.61
C PHE A 72 -5.28 -9.72 2.21
N ARG A 73 -5.05 -10.84 1.51
CA ARG A 73 -5.60 -11.09 0.16
C ARG A 73 -5.22 -10.01 -0.84
N GLY A 74 -3.94 -9.62 -0.84
CA GLY A 74 -3.40 -8.64 -1.79
C GLY A 74 -3.75 -7.18 -1.48
N ALA A 75 -4.38 -6.89 -0.33
CA ALA A 75 -4.79 -5.54 0.05
C ALA A 75 -4.42 -5.20 1.50
N PHE A 76 -4.18 -3.92 1.77
CA PHE A 76 -4.09 -3.41 3.14
C PHE A 76 -5.48 -3.15 3.71
N HIS A 77 -5.72 -3.64 4.92
CA HIS A 77 -6.92 -3.39 5.71
C HIS A 77 -6.50 -2.65 6.98
N PHE A 78 -7.12 -1.50 7.25
CA PHE A 78 -6.87 -0.71 8.45
C PHE A 78 -8.17 -0.08 8.95
N GLY A 79 -8.24 0.17 10.25
CA GLY A 79 -9.40 0.78 10.90
C GLY A 79 -9.14 2.21 11.35
N SER A 80 -10.20 3.00 11.47
CA SER A 80 -10.20 4.24 12.25
C SER A 80 -11.61 4.58 12.69
N THR A 81 -11.76 5.60 13.52
CA THR A 81 -13.09 6.12 13.89
C THR A 81 -13.70 6.91 12.72
N PRO A 82 -15.03 6.80 12.50
CA PRO A 82 -15.71 7.55 11.43
C PRO A 82 -15.52 9.07 11.53
N ASP A 83 -15.37 9.59 12.74
CA ASP A 83 -15.21 11.02 13.01
C ASP A 83 -13.78 11.53 12.83
N SER A 84 -12.82 10.63 12.54
CA SER A 84 -11.44 11.02 12.30
C SER A 84 -11.33 11.89 11.03
N VAL A 85 -10.47 12.90 11.11
CA VAL A 85 -10.19 13.81 9.98
C VAL A 85 -9.76 13.03 8.73
N ARG A 86 -8.97 11.97 8.89
CA ARG A 86 -8.51 11.10 7.79
C ARG A 86 -9.65 10.33 7.13
N PHE A 87 -10.58 9.74 7.89
CA PHE A 87 -11.73 9.05 7.30
C PHE A 87 -12.69 10.02 6.60
N ARG A 88 -12.83 11.24 7.13
CA ARG A 88 -13.57 12.30 6.43
C ARG A 88 -12.91 12.67 5.10
N HIS A 89 -11.59 12.72 5.04
CA HIS A 89 -10.88 12.94 3.77
C HIS A 89 -11.11 11.78 2.80
N ILE A 90 -10.85 10.53 3.22
CA ILE A 90 -11.00 9.34 2.37
C ILE A 90 -12.43 9.20 1.84
N LYS A 91 -13.45 9.47 2.67
CA LYS A 91 -14.86 9.41 2.24
C LYS A 91 -15.19 10.39 1.12
N ASN A 92 -14.53 11.56 1.10
CA ASN A 92 -14.77 12.59 0.10
C ASN A 92 -13.76 12.56 -1.06
N ARG A 93 -12.58 11.95 -0.84
CA ARG A 93 -11.41 11.89 -1.73
C ARG A 93 -10.71 10.54 -1.49
N PRO A 94 -11.06 9.48 -2.24
CA PRO A 94 -10.60 8.13 -1.95
C PRO A 94 -9.13 7.88 -2.31
N GLU A 95 -8.53 8.77 -3.10
CA GLU A 95 -7.11 8.75 -3.44
C GLU A 95 -6.28 8.89 -2.15
N SER A 96 -5.49 7.87 -1.85
CA SER A 96 -4.63 7.81 -0.68
C SER A 96 -3.37 7.02 -0.97
N GLU A 97 -2.31 7.34 -0.24
CA GLU A 97 -1.04 6.62 -0.30
C GLU A 97 -0.79 5.93 1.04
N ILE A 98 -0.23 4.72 0.98
CA ILE A 98 0.14 3.92 2.15
C ILE A 98 1.61 3.56 2.03
N GLY A 99 2.37 3.90 3.06
CA GLY A 99 3.75 3.44 3.24
C GLY A 99 3.87 2.57 4.49
N THR A 100 4.81 1.62 4.48
CA THR A 100 5.24 0.91 5.68
C THR A 100 6.77 0.81 5.68
N VAL A 101 7.38 0.92 6.86
CA VAL A 101 8.81 0.71 7.03
C VAL A 101 8.98 -0.65 7.70
N SER A 102 9.58 -1.59 6.97
CA SER A 102 9.99 -2.87 7.55
C SER A 102 11.42 -2.75 8.02
N ASN A 103 11.68 -3.03 9.31
CA ASN A 103 13.04 -3.21 9.82
C ASN A 103 13.73 -4.43 9.16
#